data_AF-N9NIL9-F1
#
_entry.id   AF-N9NIL9-F1
#
_cell.length_a   1.000
_cell.length_b   1.000
_cell.length_c   1.000
_cell.angle_alpha   90.00
_cell.angle_beta   90.00
_cell.angle_gamma   90.00
#
_symmetry.space_group_name_H-M   'P 1'
#
loop_
_entity.id
_entity.type
_entity.pdbx_description
1 polymer ?
#
loop_
_entity_poly.entity_id
_entity_poly.type
_entity_poly.pdbx_seq_one_letter_code
_entity_poly.pdbx_strand_id
1 'polypeptide(L)'
;MKLGLIAAIAYSINVAYCASMGDEQLSWNDAPEGIKKGIEAGVEFHLNNPDTTPEQSHEEWLKDKEQNGWVYGETKDLANKTHPNILPYDQLPPEQRAKDHLFKAVINSIKDLPDPDEYLELSAQLVKLQKQILDNQKSTTVLTQKQAVGVGVRYIHKTRERFQDHLYGTGLTFERGVTVVLPETIALKFLGHTEFERVDANTEVAFVQDQIIEDLAKKQKEERQQEDKIFDEIEAIKGMRTKDSVKEYIKARYNQDIQENLKLAELQAIAIEKVHSFGVI
;
A
#
# COMPACT_ATOMS: atom_id res chain seq x y z
N MET A 1 9.99 -3.59 13.07
CA MET A 1 8.56 -3.51 13.47
C MET A 1 8.46 -3.18 14.94
N LYS A 2 7.87 -2.04 15.34
CA LYS A 2 7.69 -1.73 16.77
C LYS A 2 6.81 -2.82 17.42
N LEU A 3 7.41 -3.56 18.34
CA LEU A 3 6.83 -4.63 19.17
C LEU A 3 5.36 -4.40 19.57
N GLY A 4 4.98 -3.16 19.89
CA GLY A 4 3.61 -2.76 20.20
C GLY A 4 2.59 -2.97 19.06
N LEU A 5 2.98 -2.88 17.78
CA LEU A 5 2.09 -3.15 16.64
C LEU A 5 1.78 -4.65 16.52
N ILE A 6 2.79 -5.50 16.66
CA ILE A 6 2.61 -6.96 16.69
C ILE A 6 1.70 -7.35 17.85
N ALA A 7 1.96 -6.77 19.04
CA ALA A 7 1.16 -6.98 20.24
C ALA A 7 -0.30 -6.54 20.03
N ALA A 8 -0.52 -5.38 19.41
CA ALA A 8 -1.85 -4.89 19.10
C ALA A 8 -2.63 -5.83 18.16
N ILE A 9 -1.98 -6.33 17.10
CA ILE A 9 -2.60 -7.25 16.14
C ILE A 9 -2.89 -8.60 16.80
N ALA A 10 -1.92 -9.18 17.51
CA ALA A 10 -2.08 -10.46 18.20
C ALA A 10 -3.20 -10.40 19.26
N TYR A 11 -3.25 -9.32 20.05
CA TYR A 11 -4.32 -9.08 21.02
C TYR A 11 -5.68 -8.93 20.33
N SER A 12 -5.76 -8.14 19.25
CA SER A 12 -7.02 -7.92 18.53
C SER A 12 -7.60 -9.20 17.94
N ILE A 13 -6.74 -10.11 17.47
CA ILE A 13 -7.15 -11.44 16.99
C ILE A 13 -7.66 -12.31 18.14
N ASN A 14 -6.99 -12.30 19.29
CA ASN A 14 -7.49 -12.99 20.48
C ASN A 14 -8.84 -12.43 20.96
N VAL A 15 -9.02 -11.11 20.95
CA VAL A 15 -10.32 -10.47 21.30
C VAL A 15 -11.42 -10.93 20.34
N ALA A 16 -11.16 -10.94 19.03
CA ALA A 16 -12.13 -11.41 18.04
C ALA A 16 -12.46 -12.90 18.24
N TYR A 17 -11.46 -13.72 18.57
CA TYR A 17 -11.66 -15.13 18.89
C TYR A 17 -12.51 -15.32 20.16
N CYS A 18 -12.22 -14.61 21.25
CA CYS A 18 -13.03 -14.63 22.47
C CYS A 18 -14.48 -14.17 22.22
N ALA A 19 -14.67 -13.09 21.47
CA ALA A 19 -15.99 -12.58 21.11
C ALA A 19 -16.82 -13.61 20.33
N SER A 20 -16.18 -14.43 19.47
CA SER A 20 -16.86 -15.52 18.76
C SER A 20 -17.43 -16.62 19.67
N MET A 21 -16.95 -16.69 20.92
CA MET A 21 -17.40 -17.61 21.96
C MET A 21 -18.27 -16.91 23.02
N GLY A 22 -18.63 -15.64 22.81
CA GLY A 22 -19.43 -14.85 23.75
C GLY A 22 -18.64 -14.23 24.91
N ASP A 23 -17.31 -14.22 24.86
CA ASP A 23 -16.44 -13.52 25.83
C ASP A 23 -15.97 -12.19 25.25
N GLU A 24 -16.66 -11.10 25.59
CA GLU A 24 -16.33 -9.76 25.11
C GLU A 24 -15.21 -9.12 25.95
N GLN A 25 -14.18 -8.61 25.26
CA GLN A 25 -13.02 -7.97 25.88
C GLN A 25 -12.80 -6.57 25.29
N LEU A 26 -12.11 -5.71 26.04
CA LEU A 26 -11.80 -4.35 25.59
C LEU A 26 -10.87 -4.37 24.37
N SER A 27 -11.04 -3.36 23.50
CA SER A 27 -10.15 -3.12 22.36
C SER A 27 -8.71 -2.87 22.82
N TRP A 28 -7.72 -3.03 21.93
CA TRP A 28 -6.33 -2.72 22.27
C TRP A 28 -6.16 -1.28 22.80
N ASN A 29 -6.85 -0.30 22.22
CA ASN A 29 -6.72 1.09 22.65
C ASN A 29 -7.21 1.30 24.09
N ASP A 30 -8.30 0.62 24.45
CA ASP A 30 -8.96 0.73 25.75
C ASP A 30 -8.43 -0.27 26.79
N ALA A 31 -7.58 -1.22 26.38
CA ALA A 31 -7.01 -2.22 27.26
C ALA A 31 -6.12 -1.57 28.34
N PRO A 32 -6.19 -2.05 29.61
CA PRO A 32 -5.32 -1.60 30.68
C PRO A 32 -3.83 -1.76 30.34
N GLU A 33 -3.00 -0.84 30.82
CA GLU A 33 -1.56 -0.82 30.55
C GLU A 33 -0.86 -2.12 30.97
N GLY A 34 -1.29 -2.73 32.08
CA GLY A 34 -0.76 -4.03 32.51
C GLY A 34 -1.05 -5.16 31.53
N ILE A 35 -2.19 -5.12 30.82
CA ILE A 35 -2.49 -6.09 29.77
C ILE A 35 -1.60 -5.84 28.56
N LYS A 36 -1.49 -4.58 28.10
CA LYS A 36 -0.63 -4.21 26.96
C LYS A 36 0.79 -4.71 27.17
N LYS A 37 1.39 -4.39 28.32
CA LYS A 37 2.75 -4.84 28.69
C LYS A 37 2.89 -6.35 28.75
N GLY A 38 1.88 -7.07 29.24
CA GLY A 38 1.89 -8.53 29.26
C GLY A 38 1.89 -9.15 27.85
N ILE A 39 1.10 -8.59 26.94
CA ILE A 39 1.09 -9.03 25.54
C ILE A 39 2.41 -8.68 24.84
N GLU A 40 2.93 -7.47 25.07
CA GLU A 40 4.22 -7.02 24.55
C GLU A 40 5.37 -7.94 25.00
N ALA A 41 5.42 -8.32 26.28
CA ALA A 41 6.39 -9.29 26.80
C ALA A 41 6.22 -10.68 26.14
N GLY A 42 4.99 -11.13 25.93
CA GLY A 42 4.71 -12.37 25.20
C GLY A 42 5.21 -12.32 23.76
N VAL A 43 5.00 -11.20 23.05
CA VAL A 43 5.53 -11.01 21.70
C VAL A 43 7.06 -11.04 21.71
N GLU A 44 7.69 -10.31 22.63
CA GLU A 44 9.15 -10.29 22.78
C GLU A 44 9.72 -11.69 22.98
N PHE A 45 9.07 -12.50 23.82
CA PHE A 45 9.44 -13.88 24.07
C PHE A 45 9.42 -14.73 22.79
N HIS A 46 8.38 -14.62 21.97
CA HIS A 46 8.29 -15.35 20.69
C HIS A 46 9.32 -14.86 19.65
N LEU A 47 9.60 -13.55 19.61
CA LEU A 47 10.63 -13.00 18.72
C LEU A 47 12.03 -13.48 19.09
N ASN A 48 12.32 -13.57 20.39
CA ASN A 48 13.61 -14.05 20.90
C ASN A 48 13.73 -15.58 20.85
N ASN A 49 12.60 -16.30 20.78
CA ASN A 49 12.56 -17.77 20.76
C ASN A 49 11.64 -18.26 19.63
N PRO A 50 12.09 -18.23 18.35
CA PRO A 50 11.24 -18.51 17.18
C PRO A 50 10.62 -19.92 17.16
N ASP A 51 11.28 -20.89 17.77
CA ASP A 51 10.86 -22.29 17.81
C ASP A 51 9.87 -22.60 18.96
N THR A 52 9.57 -21.63 19.81
CA THR A 52 8.63 -21.75 20.94
C THR A 52 7.35 -22.48 20.53
N THR A 53 7.00 -23.52 21.25
CA THR A 53 5.72 -24.23 21.05
C THR A 53 4.56 -23.47 21.72
N PRO A 54 3.31 -23.70 21.29
CA PRO A 54 2.14 -23.16 22.00
C PRO A 54 2.11 -23.54 23.50
N GLU A 55 2.57 -24.74 23.84
CA GLU A 55 2.72 -25.20 25.22
C GLU A 55 3.75 -24.36 25.99
N GLN A 56 4.94 -24.15 25.44
CA GLN A 56 5.97 -23.31 26.05
C GLN A 56 5.53 -21.84 26.18
N SER A 57 4.75 -21.36 25.22
CA SER A 57 4.12 -20.02 25.29
C SER A 57 3.18 -19.92 26.49
N HIS A 58 2.34 -20.93 26.72
CA HIS A 58 1.46 -20.99 27.88
C HIS A 58 2.22 -21.14 29.18
N GLU A 59 3.28 -21.97 29.22
CA GLU A 59 4.12 -22.15 30.41
C GLU A 59 4.80 -20.83 30.84
N GLU A 60 5.29 -20.03 29.89
CA GLU A 60 5.87 -18.72 30.21
C GLU A 60 4.80 -17.73 30.69
N TRP A 61 3.60 -17.74 30.09
CA TRP A 61 2.46 -16.96 30.59
C TRP A 61 2.06 -17.38 32.01
N LEU A 62 2.01 -18.69 32.28
CA LEU A 62 1.65 -19.27 33.57
C LEU A 62 2.65 -18.85 34.64
N LYS A 63 3.94 -18.98 34.34
CA LYS A 63 5.04 -18.58 35.22
C LYS A 63 5.01 -17.08 35.55
N ASP A 64 4.76 -16.21 34.57
CA ASP A 64 4.56 -14.77 34.83
C ASP A 64 3.37 -14.54 35.78
N LYS A 65 2.25 -15.22 35.55
CA LYS A 65 1.05 -15.08 36.39
C LYS A 65 1.30 -15.55 37.82
N GLU A 66 1.92 -16.70 38.01
CA GLU A 66 2.27 -17.23 39.34
C GLU A 66 3.24 -16.31 40.08
N GLN A 67 4.27 -15.78 39.41
CA GLN A 67 5.20 -14.80 40.01
C GLN A 67 4.51 -13.51 40.44
N ASN A 68 3.45 -13.10 39.72
CA ASN A 68 2.62 -11.96 40.08
C ASN A 68 1.52 -12.31 41.10
N GLY A 69 1.54 -13.51 41.68
CA GLY A 69 0.64 -13.96 42.74
C GLY A 69 -0.75 -14.36 42.24
N TRP A 70 -0.88 -14.72 40.97
CA TRP A 70 -2.13 -15.29 40.46
C TRP A 70 -2.24 -16.77 40.84
N VAL A 71 -3.47 -17.19 41.14
CA VAL A 71 -3.79 -18.58 41.51
C VAL A 71 -4.97 -19.11 40.70
N TYR A 72 -5.12 -20.42 40.65
CA TYR A 72 -6.29 -21.04 40.02
C TYR A 72 -7.60 -20.57 40.68
N GLY A 73 -8.61 -20.31 39.84
CA GLY A 73 -10.00 -20.14 40.27
C GLY A 73 -10.95 -20.30 39.08
N GLU A 74 -12.19 -20.69 39.34
CA GLU A 74 -13.18 -21.02 38.29
C GLU A 74 -13.48 -19.86 37.34
N THR A 75 -13.32 -18.62 37.82
CA THR A 75 -13.52 -17.40 37.05
C THR A 75 -12.32 -16.46 37.21
N LYS A 76 -12.16 -15.58 36.22
CA LYS A 76 -11.12 -14.55 36.25
C LYS A 76 -11.53 -13.43 37.19
N ASP A 77 -10.77 -13.23 38.26
CA ASP A 77 -10.96 -12.14 39.23
C ASP A 77 -9.67 -11.34 39.36
N LEU A 78 -9.71 -10.06 38.98
CA LEU A 78 -8.55 -9.18 39.05
C LEU A 78 -8.19 -8.81 40.50
N ALA A 79 -9.17 -8.71 41.39
CA ALA A 79 -8.98 -8.29 42.78
C ALA A 79 -8.37 -9.43 43.61
N ASN A 80 -8.88 -10.65 43.41
CA ASN A 80 -8.38 -11.86 44.08
C ASN A 80 -7.25 -12.56 43.31
N LYS A 81 -6.89 -12.04 42.13
CA LYS A 81 -5.89 -12.60 41.20
C LYS A 81 -6.15 -14.08 40.88
N THR A 82 -7.38 -14.43 40.53
CA THR A 82 -7.72 -15.79 40.10
C THR A 82 -7.87 -15.88 38.59
N HIS A 83 -7.48 -17.01 37.98
CA HIS A 83 -7.72 -17.26 36.55
C HIS A 83 -7.99 -18.76 36.28
N PRO A 84 -8.99 -19.10 35.43
CA PRO A 84 -9.34 -20.49 35.12
C PRO A 84 -8.30 -21.26 34.30
N ASN A 85 -7.27 -20.56 33.82
CA ASN A 85 -6.23 -21.14 32.95
C ASN A 85 -4.91 -21.36 33.70
N ILE A 86 -4.88 -21.16 35.02
CA ILE A 86 -3.73 -21.53 35.85
C ILE A 86 -3.78 -23.04 36.06
N LEU A 87 -3.48 -23.75 34.98
CA LEU A 87 -3.50 -25.19 34.81
C LEU A 87 -2.37 -25.58 33.86
N PRO A 88 -1.84 -26.83 33.97
CA PRO A 88 -0.98 -27.41 32.95
C PRO A 88 -1.61 -27.37 31.55
N TYR A 89 -0.78 -27.23 30.52
CA TYR A 89 -1.24 -27.02 29.13
C TYR A 89 -2.16 -28.16 28.64
N ASP A 90 -1.87 -29.40 29.02
CA ASP A 90 -2.65 -30.59 28.66
C ASP A 90 -4.03 -30.64 29.33
N GLN A 91 -4.25 -29.86 30.39
CA GLN A 91 -5.52 -29.74 31.11
C GLN A 91 -6.37 -28.56 30.64
N LEU A 92 -5.84 -27.71 29.74
CA LEU A 92 -6.60 -26.61 29.17
C LEU A 92 -7.68 -27.10 28.19
N PRO A 93 -8.86 -26.48 28.20
CA PRO A 93 -9.84 -26.67 27.14
C PRO A 93 -9.23 -26.40 25.76
N PRO A 94 -9.65 -27.11 24.70
CA PRO A 94 -9.18 -26.87 23.32
C PRO A 94 -9.28 -25.40 22.90
N GLU A 95 -10.32 -24.71 23.37
CA GLU A 95 -10.58 -23.29 23.08
C GLU A 95 -9.53 -22.38 23.73
N GLN A 96 -8.99 -22.74 24.90
CA GLN A 96 -7.92 -21.97 25.52
C GLN A 96 -6.59 -22.23 24.83
N ARG A 97 -6.28 -23.48 24.49
CA ARG A 97 -5.06 -23.84 23.73
C ARG A 97 -5.03 -23.19 22.35
N ALA A 98 -6.18 -23.03 21.71
CA ALA A 98 -6.28 -22.35 20.43
C ALA A 98 -5.72 -20.92 20.46
N LYS A 99 -5.80 -20.23 21.61
CA LYS A 99 -5.26 -18.87 21.77
C LYS A 99 -3.74 -18.84 21.60
N ASP A 100 -3.03 -19.81 22.18
CA ASP A 100 -1.57 -19.92 22.05
C ASP A 100 -1.15 -20.22 20.61
N HIS A 101 -1.91 -21.08 19.91
CA HIS A 101 -1.71 -21.35 18.50
C HIS A 101 -1.90 -20.09 17.63
N LEU A 102 -3.00 -19.36 17.86
CA LEU A 102 -3.29 -18.12 17.14
C LEU A 102 -2.22 -17.06 17.41
N PHE A 103 -1.83 -16.89 18.67
CA PHE A 103 -0.80 -15.93 19.08
C PHE A 103 0.52 -16.19 18.35
N LYS A 104 1.02 -17.44 18.38
CA LYS A 104 2.23 -17.84 17.65
C LYS A 104 2.10 -17.64 16.14
N ALA A 105 0.97 -18.03 15.56
CA ALA A 105 0.74 -17.96 14.12
C ALA A 105 0.77 -16.51 13.62
N VAL A 106 0.14 -15.59 14.36
CA VAL A 106 0.12 -14.15 14.03
C VAL A 106 1.54 -13.60 14.05
N ILE A 107 2.27 -13.79 15.14
CA ILE A 107 3.64 -13.27 15.29
C ILE A 107 4.53 -13.77 14.15
N ASN A 108 4.51 -15.08 13.86
CA ASN A 108 5.30 -15.63 12.77
C ASN A 108 4.90 -15.11 11.38
N SER A 109 3.63 -14.77 11.18
CA SER A 109 3.15 -14.24 9.90
C SER A 109 3.58 -12.81 9.65
N ILE A 110 3.78 -12.02 10.71
CA ILE A 110 4.02 -10.58 10.58
C ILE A 110 5.42 -10.13 10.99
N LYS A 111 6.19 -10.93 11.74
CA LYS A 111 7.51 -10.54 12.31
C LYS A 111 8.52 -9.97 11.30
N ASP A 112 8.48 -10.45 10.06
CA ASP A 112 9.41 -10.06 8.98
C ASP A 112 8.87 -8.92 8.11
N LEU A 113 7.68 -8.37 8.42
CA LEU A 113 7.15 -7.22 7.71
C LEU A 113 7.98 -5.97 8.01
N PRO A 114 8.32 -5.17 6.97
CA PRO A 114 9.06 -3.92 7.16
C PRO A 114 8.25 -2.95 8.02
N ASP A 115 8.93 -2.12 8.81
CA ASP A 115 8.25 -1.05 9.55
C ASP A 115 7.50 -0.13 8.57
N PRO A 116 6.31 0.41 8.92
CA PRO A 116 5.61 1.36 8.06
C PRO A 116 6.46 2.60 7.75
N ASP A 117 7.19 3.10 8.75
CA ASP A 117 8.11 4.23 8.60
C ASP A 117 9.33 3.85 7.75
N GLU A 118 9.81 2.62 7.87
CA GLU A 118 10.95 2.09 7.12
C GLU A 118 10.56 1.74 5.68
N TYR A 119 9.33 1.32 5.41
CA TYR A 119 8.77 1.20 4.07
C TYR A 119 8.57 2.58 3.42
N LEU A 120 8.11 3.58 4.18
CA LEU A 120 8.03 4.97 3.71
C LEU A 120 9.43 5.55 3.44
N GLU A 121 10.42 5.27 4.30
CA GLU A 121 11.80 5.66 4.07
C GLU A 121 12.46 4.89 2.92
N LEU A 122 12.28 3.56 2.82
CA LEU A 122 12.77 2.76 1.69
C LEU A 122 12.11 3.19 0.39
N SER A 123 10.80 3.45 0.39
CA SER A 123 10.10 3.95 -0.80
C SER A 123 10.58 5.36 -1.17
N ALA A 124 10.80 6.25 -0.20
CA ALA A 124 11.40 7.56 -0.43
C ALA A 124 12.85 7.46 -0.96
N GLN A 125 13.66 6.55 -0.41
CA GLN A 125 15.02 6.26 -0.89
C GLN A 125 15.01 5.64 -2.30
N LEU A 126 14.07 4.74 -2.59
CA LEU A 126 13.86 4.17 -3.92
C LEU A 126 13.45 5.24 -4.93
N VAL A 127 12.53 6.15 -4.56
CA VAL A 127 12.15 7.30 -5.38
C VAL A 127 13.36 8.21 -5.63
N LYS A 128 14.18 8.47 -4.61
CA LYS A 128 15.41 9.26 -4.74
C LYS A 128 16.42 8.57 -5.66
N LEU A 129 16.61 7.26 -5.53
CA LEU A 129 17.49 6.46 -6.36
C LEU A 129 16.99 6.41 -7.81
N GLN A 130 15.69 6.21 -8.03
CA GLN A 130 15.05 6.27 -9.34
C GLN A 130 15.23 7.66 -9.99
N LYS A 131 15.09 8.73 -9.21
CA LYS A 131 15.36 10.10 -9.67
C LYS A 131 16.83 10.30 -10.03
N GLN A 132 17.76 9.81 -9.21
CA GLN A 132 19.20 9.85 -9.51
C GLN A 132 19.56 9.01 -10.74
N ILE A 133 18.94 7.85 -10.93
CA ILE A 133 19.11 7.03 -12.15
C ILE A 133 18.57 7.78 -13.36
N LEU A 134 17.41 8.43 -13.26
CA LEU A 134 16.84 9.23 -14.34
C LEU A 134 17.69 10.47 -14.68
N ASP A 135 18.23 11.14 -13.67
CA ASP A 135 19.10 12.31 -13.84
C ASP A 135 20.48 11.91 -14.37
N ASN A 136 21.03 10.77 -13.93
CA ASN A 136 22.23 10.17 -14.51
C ASN A 136 21.98 9.67 -15.94
N GLN A 137 20.79 9.16 -16.25
CA GLN A 137 20.40 8.83 -17.62
C GLN A 137 20.27 10.10 -18.46
N LYS A 138 19.73 11.20 -17.95
CA LYS A 138 19.73 12.49 -18.67
C LYS A 138 21.14 13.03 -18.88
N SER A 139 22.01 12.92 -17.87
CA SER A 139 23.42 13.33 -17.97
C SER A 139 24.20 12.44 -18.95
N THR A 140 23.91 11.14 -18.97
CA THR A 140 24.44 10.18 -19.95
C THR A 140 23.85 10.44 -21.34
N THR A 141 22.56 10.78 -21.47
CA THR A 141 21.88 11.12 -22.73
C THR A 141 22.38 12.44 -23.32
N VAL A 142 22.80 13.39 -22.48
CA VAL A 142 23.50 14.61 -22.90
C VAL A 142 24.93 14.30 -23.37
N LEU A 143 25.60 13.30 -22.78
CA LEU A 143 26.94 12.85 -23.19
C LEU A 143 26.93 11.86 -24.37
N THR A 144 25.80 11.19 -24.64
CA THR A 144 25.59 10.30 -25.79
C THR A 144 24.49 10.86 -26.68
N GLN A 145 24.80 11.89 -27.47
CA GLN A 145 24.12 12.02 -28.76
C GLN A 145 24.43 10.76 -29.60
N LYS A 146 23.38 10.17 -30.20
CA LYS A 146 23.35 9.04 -31.16
C LYS A 146 23.52 7.61 -30.62
N GLN A 147 22.39 6.91 -30.46
CA GLN A 147 21.95 5.86 -31.40
C GLN A 147 20.52 5.40 -31.03
N ALA A 148 19.52 5.84 -31.80
CA ALA A 148 18.18 5.27 -31.73
C ALA A 148 18.21 3.89 -32.40
N VAL A 149 18.05 2.82 -31.62
CA VAL A 149 17.84 1.47 -32.16
C VAL A 149 16.36 1.35 -32.50
N GLY A 150 15.99 1.72 -33.71
CA GLY A 150 14.65 1.53 -34.27
C GLY A 150 14.71 0.79 -35.60
N VAL A 151 13.60 0.18 -36.00
CA VAL A 151 13.49 -0.55 -37.27
C VAL A 151 12.84 0.37 -38.29
N GLY A 152 13.51 0.62 -39.42
CA GLY A 152 12.94 1.37 -40.53
C GLY A 152 11.86 0.55 -41.24
N VAL A 153 10.70 1.15 -41.45
CA VAL A 153 9.57 0.57 -42.18
C VAL A 153 9.15 1.53 -43.28
N ARG A 154 9.13 1.05 -44.53
CA ARG A 154 8.75 1.86 -45.70
C ARG A 154 7.48 1.33 -46.35
N TYR A 155 6.56 2.23 -46.69
CA TYR A 155 5.32 1.90 -47.37
C TYR A 155 5.53 1.80 -48.89
N ILE A 156 5.24 0.65 -49.48
CA ILE A 156 5.55 0.30 -50.89
C ILE A 156 4.34 -0.18 -51.70
N HIS A 157 3.14 0.30 -51.35
CA HIS A 157 1.94 -0.09 -52.07
C HIS A 157 1.96 0.34 -53.55
N LYS A 158 1.47 -0.53 -54.44
CA LYS A 158 1.57 -0.35 -55.91
C LYS A 158 0.77 0.84 -56.43
N THR A 159 -0.39 1.11 -55.82
CA THR A 159 -1.40 2.07 -56.32
C THR A 159 -1.84 3.12 -55.31
N ARG A 160 -1.49 2.99 -54.03
CA ARG A 160 -1.94 3.90 -52.97
C ARG A 160 -0.77 4.75 -52.53
N GLU A 161 -0.97 6.06 -52.48
CA GLU A 161 0.08 7.02 -52.09
C GLU A 161 0.19 7.19 -50.58
N ARG A 162 -0.88 6.89 -49.83
CA ARG A 162 -0.94 7.08 -48.40
C ARG A 162 -1.64 5.90 -47.72
N PHE A 163 -1.11 5.51 -46.58
CA PHE A 163 -1.71 4.56 -45.65
C PHE A 163 -1.90 5.25 -44.30
N GLN A 164 -3.08 5.15 -43.71
CA GLN A 164 -3.33 5.59 -42.34
C GLN A 164 -3.70 4.37 -41.51
N ASP A 165 -2.99 4.16 -40.40
CA ASP A 165 -3.23 3.04 -39.51
C ASP A 165 -4.50 3.25 -38.70
N HIS A 166 -5.53 2.49 -39.08
CA HIS A 166 -6.72 2.23 -38.28
C HIS A 166 -6.77 0.77 -37.80
N LEU A 167 -5.81 -0.06 -38.23
CA LEU A 167 -5.81 -1.50 -37.98
C LEU A 167 -5.18 -1.84 -36.62
N TYR A 168 -4.10 -1.13 -36.26
CA TYR A 168 -3.38 -1.34 -35.01
C TYR A 168 -3.59 -0.23 -33.99
N GLY A 169 -4.41 0.77 -34.33
CA GLY A 169 -4.75 1.89 -33.45
C GLY A 169 -3.57 2.82 -33.15
N THR A 170 -2.53 2.83 -34.00
CA THR A 170 -1.37 3.71 -33.79
C THR A 170 -1.59 5.12 -34.33
N GLY A 171 -2.58 5.31 -35.21
CA GLY A 171 -2.85 6.59 -35.87
C GLY A 171 -1.74 7.05 -36.83
N LEU A 172 -0.75 6.18 -37.11
CA LEU A 172 0.38 6.51 -37.98
C LEU A 172 -0.08 6.69 -39.42
N THR A 173 0.49 7.68 -40.10
CA THR A 173 0.27 7.87 -41.53
C THR A 173 1.59 7.66 -42.27
N PHE A 174 1.61 6.74 -43.23
CA PHE A 174 2.75 6.48 -44.09
C PHE A 174 2.46 7.02 -45.49
N GLU A 175 3.43 7.71 -46.06
CA GLU A 175 3.42 8.08 -47.47
C GLU A 175 4.29 7.11 -48.26
N ARG A 176 3.89 6.83 -49.49
CA ARG A 176 4.57 5.85 -50.35
C ARG A 176 6.01 6.28 -50.58
N GLY A 177 6.94 5.38 -50.29
CA GLY A 177 8.38 5.61 -50.41
C GLY A 177 9.03 6.29 -49.19
N VAL A 178 8.26 6.73 -48.20
CA VAL A 178 8.81 7.31 -46.96
C VAL A 178 9.14 6.20 -45.97
N THR A 179 10.35 6.26 -45.41
CA THR A 179 10.79 5.34 -44.35
C THR A 179 10.48 5.97 -43.01
N VAL A 180 9.75 5.25 -42.16
CA VAL A 180 9.43 5.64 -40.78
C VAL A 180 10.17 4.70 -39.86
N VAL A 181 10.94 5.23 -38.92
CA VAL A 181 11.64 4.43 -37.91
C VAL A 181 10.68 4.19 -36.75
N LEU A 182 10.39 2.93 -36.48
CA LEU A 182 9.45 2.51 -35.44
C LEU A 182 10.15 1.61 -34.41
N PRO A 183 9.68 1.61 -33.15
CA PRO A 183 10.04 0.57 -32.20
C PRO A 183 9.78 -0.82 -32.79
N GLU A 184 10.65 -1.79 -32.52
CA GLU A 184 10.61 -3.12 -33.14
C GLU A 184 9.24 -3.80 -33.03
N THR A 185 8.59 -3.67 -31.88
CA THR A 185 7.26 -4.25 -31.61
C THR A 185 6.16 -3.68 -32.49
N ILE A 186 6.26 -2.41 -32.91
CA ILE A 186 5.32 -1.76 -33.81
C ILE A 186 5.71 -2.06 -35.26
N ALA A 187 7.01 -2.01 -35.57
CA ALA A 187 7.53 -2.30 -36.90
C ALA A 187 7.12 -3.69 -37.38
N LEU A 188 7.23 -4.72 -36.52
CA LEU A 188 6.85 -6.10 -36.84
C LEU A 188 5.38 -6.24 -37.27
N LYS A 189 4.47 -5.42 -36.72
CA LYS A 189 3.04 -5.44 -37.10
C LYS A 189 2.83 -4.94 -38.53
N PHE A 190 3.56 -3.92 -38.94
CA PHE A 190 3.48 -3.39 -40.30
C PHE A 190 4.25 -4.25 -41.30
N LEU A 191 5.42 -4.75 -40.92
CA LEU A 191 6.24 -5.66 -41.74
C LEU A 191 5.59 -7.03 -42.00
N GLY A 192 4.53 -7.38 -41.27
CA GLY A 192 3.70 -8.55 -41.56
C GLY A 192 2.82 -8.39 -42.81
N HIS A 193 2.68 -7.16 -43.34
CA HIS A 193 1.90 -6.88 -44.54
C HIS A 193 2.79 -6.68 -45.76
N THR A 194 2.33 -7.17 -46.91
CA THR A 194 3.05 -7.06 -48.20
C THR A 194 3.22 -5.63 -48.70
N GLU A 195 2.51 -4.67 -48.10
CA GLU A 195 2.57 -3.25 -48.45
C GLU A 195 3.64 -2.48 -47.68
N PHE A 196 4.39 -3.12 -46.80
CA PHE A 196 5.51 -2.54 -46.06
C PHE A 196 6.79 -3.36 -46.21
N GLU A 197 7.94 -2.68 -46.21
CA GLU A 197 9.25 -3.32 -46.23
C GLU A 197 10.17 -2.78 -45.14
N ARG A 198 11.12 -3.63 -44.71
CA ARG A 198 12.13 -3.27 -43.72
C ARG A 198 13.25 -2.50 -44.41
N VAL A 199 13.63 -1.37 -43.82
CA VAL A 199 14.76 -0.56 -44.26
C VAL A 199 15.77 -0.52 -43.13
N ASP A 200 17.00 -0.98 -43.39
CA ASP A 200 18.07 -0.93 -42.40
C ASP A 200 18.44 0.52 -42.10
N ALA A 201 18.45 0.86 -40.81
CA ALA A 201 18.63 2.22 -40.32
C ALA A 201 20.08 2.69 -40.51
N ASN A 202 20.42 3.13 -41.72
CA ASN A 202 21.61 3.92 -42.01
C ASN A 202 21.32 5.17 -42.88
N THR A 203 20.04 5.55 -43.00
CA THR A 203 19.64 6.71 -43.79
C THR A 203 18.85 7.66 -42.90
N GLU A 204 19.37 8.88 -42.75
CA GLU A 204 18.81 10.00 -41.98
C GLU A 204 17.34 10.25 -42.36
N VAL A 205 16.38 10.11 -41.43
CA VAL A 205 15.04 10.72 -41.60
C VAL A 205 14.41 11.09 -40.25
N ALA A 206 13.66 12.20 -40.31
CA ALA A 206 13.22 13.11 -39.27
C ALA A 206 12.13 12.61 -38.29
N PHE A 207 12.12 13.32 -37.15
CA PHE A 207 11.37 13.18 -35.91
C PHE A 207 9.83 13.16 -36.02
N VAL A 208 9.21 12.24 -35.29
CA VAL A 208 7.81 12.33 -34.78
C VAL A 208 7.77 12.09 -33.26
N GLN A 209 8.91 12.21 -32.56
CA GLN A 209 9.06 11.79 -31.15
C GLN A 209 8.61 12.85 -30.13
N ASP A 210 8.70 14.15 -30.44
CA ASP A 210 8.59 15.21 -29.42
C ASP A 210 7.17 15.43 -28.90
N GLN A 211 6.16 15.43 -29.78
CA GLN A 211 4.77 15.75 -29.39
C GLN A 211 4.20 14.76 -28.36
N ILE A 212 4.50 13.47 -28.54
CA ILE A 212 3.96 12.39 -27.68
C ILE A 212 4.65 12.40 -26.30
N ILE A 213 5.94 12.72 -26.26
CA ILE A 213 6.70 12.84 -25.01
C ILE A 213 6.24 14.06 -24.22
N GLU A 214 5.99 15.19 -24.91
CA GLU A 214 5.45 16.40 -24.28
C GLU A 214 4.05 16.18 -23.70
N ASP A 215 3.15 15.51 -24.42
CA ASP A 215 1.79 15.23 -23.93
C ASP A 215 1.77 14.29 -22.73
N LEU A 216 2.63 13.26 -22.71
CA LEU A 216 2.78 12.35 -21.56
C LEU A 216 3.39 13.07 -20.34
N ALA A 217 4.40 13.92 -20.56
CA ALA A 217 5.01 14.70 -19.49
C ALA A 217 4.03 15.73 -18.90
N LYS A 218 3.17 16.32 -19.74
CA LYS A 218 2.13 17.25 -19.32
C LYS A 218 1.06 16.54 -18.49
N LYS A 219 0.57 15.38 -18.93
CA LYS A 219 -0.43 14.59 -18.19
C LYS A 219 0.09 14.14 -16.82
N GLN A 220 1.33 13.65 -16.74
CA GLN A 220 1.95 13.27 -15.46
C GLN A 220 2.22 14.46 -14.52
N LYS A 221 2.35 15.67 -15.07
CA LYS A 221 2.50 16.89 -14.27
C LYS A 221 1.15 17.34 -13.72
N GLU A 222 0.09 17.23 -14.51
CA GLU A 222 -1.29 17.53 -14.10
C GLU A 222 -1.78 16.56 -13.02
N GLU A 223 -1.50 15.25 -13.16
CA GLU A 223 -1.83 14.23 -12.16
C GLU A 223 -1.13 14.49 -10.83
N ARG A 224 0.19 14.77 -10.84
CA ARG A 224 0.94 15.13 -9.62
C ARG A 224 0.42 16.40 -8.95
N GLN A 225 0.11 17.42 -9.74
CA GLN A 225 -0.47 18.66 -9.19
C GLN A 225 -1.85 18.44 -8.58
N GLN A 226 -2.61 17.46 -9.06
CA GLN A 226 -3.91 17.11 -8.49
C GLN A 226 -3.76 16.32 -7.18
N GLU A 227 -2.79 15.42 -7.11
CA GLU A 227 -2.46 14.67 -5.89
C GLU A 227 -1.96 15.60 -4.76
N ASP A 228 -1.08 16.56 -5.09
CA ASP A 228 -0.58 17.55 -4.12
C ASP A 228 -1.74 18.38 -3.53
N LYS A 229 -2.69 18.80 -4.37
CA LYS A 229 -3.88 19.55 -3.91
C LYS A 229 -4.78 18.71 -2.99
N ILE A 230 -4.98 17.43 -3.33
CA ILE A 230 -5.76 16.50 -2.49
C ILE A 230 -5.09 16.34 -1.12
N PHE A 231 -3.76 16.22 -1.12
CA PHE A 231 -2.98 16.09 0.12
C PHE A 231 -3.13 17.32 1.02
N ASP A 232 -2.91 18.52 0.48
CA ASP A 232 -3.02 19.79 1.22
C ASP A 232 -4.43 19.97 1.82
N GLU A 233 -5.47 19.61 1.06
CA GLU A 233 -6.86 19.72 1.50
C GLU A 233 -7.18 18.73 2.65
N ILE A 234 -6.66 17.50 2.58
CA ILE A 234 -6.81 16.49 3.64
C ILE A 234 -6.08 16.94 4.92
N GLU A 235 -4.89 17.53 4.81
CA GLU A 235 -4.18 18.09 5.97
C GLU A 235 -4.98 19.23 6.61
N ALA A 236 -5.58 20.11 5.80
CA ALA A 236 -6.44 21.17 6.30
C ALA A 236 -7.64 20.63 7.08
N ILE A 237 -8.30 19.57 6.59
CA ILE A 237 -9.43 18.91 7.29
C ILE A 237 -8.98 18.28 8.61
N LYS A 238 -7.83 17.61 8.63
CA LYS A 238 -7.27 17.02 9.86
C LYS A 238 -6.89 18.09 10.89
N GLY A 239 -6.49 19.28 10.43
CA GLY A 239 -6.17 20.43 11.28
C GLY A 239 -7.37 21.10 11.96
N MET A 240 -8.60 20.85 11.49
CA MET A 240 -9.82 21.43 12.05
C MET A 240 -10.14 20.89 13.44
N ARG A 241 -10.22 21.77 14.45
CA ARG A 241 -10.37 21.39 15.87
C ARG A 241 -11.80 21.42 16.39
N THR A 242 -12.76 21.90 15.61
CA THR A 242 -14.16 22.05 16.04
C THR A 242 -15.12 21.35 15.08
N LYS A 243 -16.20 20.76 15.61
CA LYS A 243 -17.21 20.07 14.79
C LYS A 243 -17.88 21.03 13.80
N ASP A 244 -18.11 22.27 14.23
CA ASP A 244 -18.74 23.30 13.40
C ASP A 244 -17.87 23.65 12.19
N SER A 245 -16.54 23.74 12.36
CA SER A 245 -15.63 24.03 11.24
C SER A 245 -15.65 22.93 10.17
N VAL A 246 -15.72 21.66 10.58
CA VAL A 246 -15.79 20.53 9.64
C VAL A 246 -17.17 20.45 8.97
N LYS A 247 -18.26 20.72 9.71
CA LYS A 247 -19.62 20.75 9.14
C LYS A 247 -19.79 21.91 8.14
N GLU A 248 -19.25 23.08 8.46
CA GLU A 248 -19.25 24.23 7.56
C GLU A 248 -18.43 23.96 6.31
N TYR A 249 -17.26 23.33 6.45
CA TYR A 249 -16.44 22.88 5.33
C TYR A 249 -17.22 21.94 4.39
N ILE A 250 -17.84 20.89 4.94
CA ILE A 250 -18.63 19.93 4.16
C ILE A 250 -19.81 20.61 3.47
N LYS A 251 -20.51 21.51 4.17
CA LYS A 251 -21.63 22.26 3.62
C LYS A 251 -21.20 23.22 2.51
N ALA A 252 -20.09 23.93 2.69
CA ALA A 252 -19.60 24.90 1.72
C ALA A 252 -19.08 24.22 0.43
N ARG A 253 -18.36 23.09 0.57
CA ARG A 253 -17.73 22.42 -0.57
C ARG A 253 -18.61 21.38 -1.26
N TYR A 254 -19.42 20.66 -0.49
CA TYR A 254 -20.22 19.53 -0.99
C TYR A 254 -21.73 19.76 -0.89
N ASN A 255 -22.16 20.97 -0.48
CA ASN A 255 -23.56 21.37 -0.34
C ASN A 255 -24.41 20.37 0.47
N GLN A 256 -23.80 19.75 1.49
CA GLN A 256 -24.43 18.75 2.33
C GLN A 256 -24.49 19.21 3.79
N ASP A 257 -25.67 19.11 4.38
CA ASP A 257 -25.89 19.48 5.78
C ASP A 257 -25.87 18.21 6.65
N ILE A 258 -24.97 18.16 7.64
CA ILE A 258 -24.84 17.03 8.56
C ILE A 258 -25.50 17.37 9.89
N GLN A 259 -26.75 16.92 10.04
CA GLN A 259 -27.58 17.12 11.22
C GLN A 259 -27.29 16.13 12.36
N GLU A 260 -26.49 15.09 12.11
CA GLU A 260 -26.16 14.06 13.10
C GLU A 260 -25.17 14.56 14.17
N ASN A 261 -25.32 14.05 15.40
CA ASN A 261 -24.40 14.31 16.52
C ASN A 261 -23.19 13.37 16.46
N LEU A 262 -22.41 13.47 15.39
CA LEU A 262 -21.19 12.69 15.18
C LEU A 262 -20.02 13.26 15.98
N LYS A 263 -19.04 12.42 16.29
CA LYS A 263 -17.76 12.85 16.90
C LYS A 263 -16.93 13.61 15.87
N LEU A 264 -15.98 14.44 16.33
CA LEU A 264 -15.13 15.25 15.45
C LEU A 264 -14.35 14.38 14.46
N ALA A 265 -13.78 13.27 14.92
CA ALA A 265 -13.03 12.34 14.08
C ALA A 265 -13.89 11.71 12.97
N GLU A 266 -15.17 11.42 13.26
CA GLU A 266 -16.12 10.87 12.28
C GLU A 266 -16.49 11.91 11.22
N LEU A 267 -16.69 13.16 11.63
CA LEU A 267 -16.91 14.28 10.70
C LEU A 267 -15.69 14.52 9.80
N GLN A 268 -14.47 14.44 10.36
CA GLN A 268 -13.24 14.56 9.58
C GLN A 268 -13.08 13.41 8.60
N ALA A 269 -13.40 12.18 9.00
CA ALA A 269 -13.36 11.02 8.11
C ALA A 269 -14.33 11.18 6.92
N ILE A 270 -15.57 11.63 7.18
CA ILE A 270 -16.56 11.90 6.13
C ILE A 270 -16.07 13.00 5.17
N ALA A 271 -15.45 14.07 5.69
CA ALA A 271 -14.89 15.12 4.86
C ALA A 271 -13.73 14.61 3.97
N ILE A 272 -12.83 13.80 4.52
CA ILE A 272 -11.70 13.19 3.79
C ILE A 272 -12.20 12.23 2.70
N GLU A 273 -13.18 11.38 3.03
CA GLU A 273 -13.80 10.47 2.06
C GLU A 273 -14.43 11.22 0.88
N LYS A 274 -15.03 12.39 1.14
CA LYS A 274 -15.58 13.26 0.09
C LYS A 274 -14.51 13.88 -0.78
N VAL A 275 -13.38 14.31 -0.21
CA VAL A 275 -12.23 14.79 -1.00
C VAL A 275 -11.71 13.67 -1.92
N HIS A 276 -11.66 12.43 -1.45
CA HIS A 276 -11.26 11.30 -2.31
C HIS A 276 -12.31 10.96 -3.38
N SER A 277 -13.60 11.03 -3.05
CA SER A 277 -14.69 10.59 -3.94
C SER A 277 -15.06 11.62 -5.00
N PHE A 278 -14.97 12.91 -4.67
CA PHE A 278 -15.41 14.01 -5.54
C PHE A 278 -14.25 14.93 -5.98
N GLY A 279 -13.04 14.68 -5.47
CA GLY A 279 -11.87 15.53 -5.72
C GLY A 279 -11.88 16.82 -4.90
N VAL A 280 -10.83 17.61 -5.09
CA VAL A 280 -10.74 18.99 -4.58
C VAL A 280 -11.51 19.88 -5.55
N ILE A 281 -12.62 20.46 -5.05
CA ILE A 281 -13.53 21.35 -5.80
C ILE A 281 -13.19 22.80 -5.51
#